data_AF-A0A6A4GQP9-F1
#
_entry.id   AF-A0A6A4GQP9-F1
#
_cell.length_a   1.000
_cell.length_b   1.000
_cell.length_c   1.000
_cell.angle_alpha   90.00
_cell.angle_beta   90.00
_cell.angle_gamma   90.00
#
_symmetry.space_group_name_H-M   'P 1'
#
loop_
_entity.id
_entity.type
_entity.pdbx_description
1 polymer ?
#
loop_
_entity_poly.entity_id
_entity_poly.type
_entity_poly.pdbx_seq_one_letter_code
_entity_poly.pdbx_strand_id
1 'polypeptide(L)'
;MLAGLALDKGIIASMVVEGSFNHDLFVQFLQEDLLLMMNPYPAPCSVISIDNARIHHSQEVLDLVEEFGKSYTLFQCMYAIVDAAY
;
A
#
# COMPACT_ATOMS: atom_id res chain seq x y z
N MET A 1 -10.27 8.25 5.75
CA MET A 1 -10.62 7.45 4.56
C MET A 1 -9.34 7.02 3.88
N LEU A 2 -9.25 5.77 3.44
CA LEU A 2 -8.22 5.28 2.53
C LEU A 2 -8.85 4.90 1.19
N ALA A 3 -8.09 5.04 0.12
CA ALA A 3 -8.48 4.64 -1.22
C ALA A 3 -7.29 4.09 -2.01
N GLY A 4 -7.48 2.97 -2.68
CA GLY A 4 -6.55 2.42 -3.65
C GLY A 4 -6.92 2.90 -5.06
N LEU A 5 -5.94 3.43 -5.79
CA LEU A 5 -6.11 3.98 -7.12
C LEU A 5 -5.33 3.16 -8.16
N ALA A 6 -5.96 2.83 -9.26
CA ALA A 6 -5.33 2.28 -10.47
C ALA A 6 -5.52 3.25 -11.65
N LEU A 7 -4.50 3.38 -12.49
CA LEU A 7 -4.47 4.37 -13.58
C LEU A 7 -5.63 4.22 -14.58
N ASP A 8 -6.05 2.99 -14.85
CA ASP A 8 -7.07 2.65 -15.85
C ASP A 8 -8.48 2.50 -15.26
N LYS A 9 -8.58 2.20 -13.96
CA LYS A 9 -9.85 1.89 -13.27
C LYS A 9 -10.29 2.97 -12.28
N GLY A 10 -9.43 3.94 -11.95
CA GLY A 10 -9.70 4.90 -10.89
C GLY A 10 -9.65 4.24 -9.51
N ILE A 11 -10.66 4.49 -8.66
CA ILE A 11 -10.73 3.90 -7.32
C ILE A 11 -11.12 2.43 -7.42
N ILE A 12 -10.25 1.54 -6.93
CA ILE A 12 -10.46 0.08 -6.94
C ILE A 12 -10.83 -0.50 -5.57
N ALA A 13 -10.51 0.21 -4.49
CA ALA A 13 -10.78 -0.17 -3.11
C ALA A 13 -10.90 1.10 -2.25
N SER A 14 -11.76 1.11 -1.23
CA SER A 14 -11.83 2.21 -0.28
C SER A 14 -12.42 1.81 1.06
N MET A 15 -11.88 2.40 2.13
CA MET A 15 -12.38 2.24 3.49
C MET A 15 -12.61 3.61 4.15
N VAL A 16 -13.81 3.80 4.72
CA VAL A 16 -14.19 4.99 5.49
C VAL A 16 -14.41 4.57 6.93
N VAL A 17 -13.74 5.24 7.85
CA VAL A 17 -13.86 5.04 9.30
C VAL A 17 -14.07 6.39 9.96
N GLU A 18 -14.75 6.40 11.11
CA GLU A 18 -14.85 7.58 11.95
C GLU A 18 -13.54 7.76 12.75
N GLY A 19 -12.98 8.98 12.76
CA GLY A 19 -11.73 9.28 13.46
C GLY A 19 -10.46 8.97 12.64
N SER A 20 -9.35 8.75 13.36
CA SER A 20 -8.03 8.53 12.77
C SER A 20 -7.81 7.09 12.35
N PHE A 21 -7.10 6.90 11.24
CA PHE A 21 -6.63 5.57 10.84
C PHE A 21 -5.46 5.13 11.73
N ASN A 22 -5.45 3.85 12.09
CA ASN A 22 -4.37 3.22 12.84
C ASN A 22 -3.78 2.05 12.04
N HIS A 23 -2.82 1.35 12.64
CA HIS A 23 -2.13 0.25 12.00
C HIS A 23 -3.08 -0.92 11.67
N ASP A 24 -3.88 -1.36 12.63
CA ASP A 24 -4.80 -2.50 12.47
C ASP A 24 -5.81 -2.27 11.34
N LEU A 25 -6.38 -1.07 11.27
CA LEU A 25 -7.29 -0.68 10.17
C LEU A 25 -6.58 -0.67 8.81
N PHE A 26 -5.29 -0.34 8.78
CA PHE A 26 -4.50 -0.38 7.55
C PHE A 26 -4.25 -1.82 7.08
N VAL A 27 -3.86 -2.71 7.99
CA VAL A 27 -3.71 -4.14 7.69
C VAL A 27 -5.05 -4.73 7.19
N GLN A 28 -6.15 -4.41 7.87
CA GLN A 28 -7.48 -4.82 7.45
C GLN A 28 -7.81 -4.33 6.03
N PHE A 29 -7.59 -3.05 5.73
CA PHE A 29 -7.82 -2.50 4.39
C PHE A 29 -6.97 -3.21 3.32
N LEU A 30 -5.71 -3.56 3.62
CA LEU A 30 -4.88 -4.30 2.68
C LEU A 30 -5.46 -5.69 2.41
N GLN A 31 -5.75 -6.45 3.46
CA GLN A 31 -6.16 -7.85 3.38
C GLN A 31 -7.57 -8.01 2.78
N GLU A 32 -8.52 -7.20 3.24
CA GLU A 32 -9.94 -7.39 2.94
C GLU A 32 -10.39 -6.64 1.68
N ASP A 33 -9.70 -5.56 1.29
CA ASP A 33 -10.10 -4.72 0.16
C ASP A 33 -9.04 -4.65 -0.94
N LEU A 34 -7.85 -4.09 -0.64
CA LEU A 34 -6.91 -3.69 -1.69
C LEU A 34 -6.25 -4.88 -2.41
N LEU A 35 -5.69 -5.84 -1.67
CA LEU A 35 -4.90 -6.92 -2.24
C LEU A 35 -5.72 -7.88 -3.11
N LEU A 36 -7.03 -7.98 -2.84
CA LEU A 36 -7.99 -8.76 -3.63
C LEU A 36 -8.23 -8.17 -5.03
N MET A 37 -7.99 -6.87 -5.19
CA MET A 37 -8.19 -6.16 -6.46
C MET A 37 -6.93 -6.09 -7.32
N MET A 38 -5.79 -6.51 -6.77
CA MET A 38 -4.46 -6.44 -7.39
C MET A 38 -4.06 -7.75 -8.08
N ASN A 39 -3.24 -7.66 -9.12
CA ASN A 39 -2.67 -8.84 -9.77
C ASN A 39 -1.36 -9.28 -9.10
N PRO A 40 -0.97 -10.58 -9.17
CA PRO A 40 0.35 -11.02 -8.74
C PRO A 40 1.47 -10.27 -9.47
N TYR A 41 2.56 -9.97 -8.78
CA TYR A 41 3.74 -9.34 -9.37
C TYR A 41 4.42 -10.30 -10.36
N PRO A 42 4.88 -9.85 -11.55
CA PRO A 42 5.02 -8.47 -12.03
C PRO A 42 3.90 -7.97 -12.98
N ALA A 43 2.68 -8.50 -12.88
CA ALA A 43 1.59 -8.07 -13.78
C ALA A 43 1.15 -6.60 -13.54
N PRO A 44 0.41 -5.96 -14.45
CA PRO A 44 -0.13 -4.62 -14.21
C PRO A 44 -0.96 -4.55 -12.91
N CYS A 45 -0.87 -3.46 -12.17
CA CYS A 45 -1.55 -3.30 -10.86
C CYS A 45 -1.13 -4.35 -9.82
N SER A 46 0.17 -4.64 -9.73
CA SER A 46 0.75 -5.57 -8.75
C SER A 46 1.68 -4.91 -7.71
N VAL A 47 1.84 -3.59 -7.76
CA VAL A 47 2.73 -2.82 -6.88
C VAL A 47 1.91 -1.82 -6.09
N ILE A 48 2.05 -1.85 -4.76
CA ILE A 48 1.51 -0.83 -3.86
C ILE A 48 2.56 0.27 -3.73
N SER A 49 2.15 1.51 -4.01
CA SER A 49 2.96 2.72 -3.77
C SER A 49 2.18 3.66 -2.88
N ILE A 50 2.73 3.97 -1.71
CA ILE A 50 2.09 4.78 -0.66
C ILE A 50 3.10 5.73 0.00
N ASP A 51 2.63 6.66 0.83
CA ASP A 51 3.52 7.55 1.59
C ASP A 51 4.29 6.80 2.69
N ASN A 52 5.21 7.50 3.35
CA ASN A 52 6.10 6.96 4.40
C ASN A 52 5.53 7.18 5.82
N ALA A 53 4.21 7.11 6.01
CA ALA A 53 3.61 7.23 7.32
C ALA A 53 3.96 6.03 8.21
N ARG A 54 4.20 6.25 9.51
CA ARG A 54 4.66 5.20 10.45
C ARG A 54 3.77 3.96 10.49
N ILE A 55 2.46 4.12 10.28
CA ILE A 55 1.48 3.02 10.30
C ILE A 55 1.69 2.02 9.14
N HIS A 56 2.49 2.38 8.13
CA HIS A 56 2.85 1.54 6.99
C HIS A 56 4.15 0.73 7.21
N HIS A 57 4.88 0.99 8.29
CA HIS A 57 6.22 0.46 8.56
C HIS A 57 6.17 -0.71 9.57
N SER A 58 5.53 -1.81 9.18
CA SER A 58 5.52 -3.03 9.99
C SER A 58 5.96 -4.22 9.16
N GLN A 59 6.58 -5.21 9.81
CA GLN A 59 6.90 -6.47 9.15
C GLN A 59 5.63 -7.20 8.71
N GLU A 60 4.56 -7.13 9.50
CA GLU A 60 3.25 -7.72 9.19
C GLU A 60 2.70 -7.26 7.83
N VAL A 61 2.80 -5.96 7.53
CA VAL A 61 2.39 -5.42 6.23
C VAL A 61 3.22 -5.99 5.08
N LEU A 62 4.54 -6.16 5.26
CA LEU A 62 5.40 -6.73 4.22
C LEU A 62 5.04 -8.20 3.99
N ASP A 63 4.96 -8.98 5.07
CA ASP A 63 4.64 -10.41 5.03
C ASP A 63 3.28 -10.61 4.35
N LEU A 64 2.26 -9.84 4.73
CA LEU A 64 0.92 -9.90 4.13
C LEU A 64 0.93 -9.62 2.62
N VAL A 65 1.67 -8.59 2.18
CA VAL A 65 1.71 -8.23 0.76
C VAL A 65 2.44 -9.30 -0.06
N GLU A 66 3.51 -9.89 0.50
CA GLU A 66 4.27 -10.98 -0.11
C GLU A 66 3.47 -12.29 -0.16
N GLU A 67 2.68 -12.62 0.87
CA GLU A 67 1.78 -13.78 0.89
C GLU A 67 0.73 -13.73 -0.23
N PHE A 68 0.27 -12.54 -0.59
CA PHE A 68 -0.60 -12.32 -1.74
C PHE A 68 0.13 -12.29 -3.09
N GLY A 69 1.46 -12.49 -3.09
CA GLY A 69 2.31 -12.47 -4.27
C GLY A 69 2.39 -11.09 -4.93
N LYS A 70 2.27 -10.00 -4.15
CA LYS A 70 2.35 -8.63 -4.65
C LYS A 70 3.69 -7.99 -4.25
N SER A 71 3.93 -6.77 -4.71
CA SER A 71 5.09 -5.97 -4.32
C SER A 71 4.67 -4.70 -3.58
N TYR A 72 5.45 -4.34 -2.56
CA TYR A 72 5.23 -3.17 -1.71
C TYR A 72 6.40 -2.20 -1.81
N THR A 73 6.13 -0.91 -2.02
CA THR A 73 7.14 0.14 -1.94
C THR A 73 6.62 1.36 -1.17
N LEU A 74 7.48 1.88 -0.28
CA LEU A 74 7.23 3.10 0.48
C LEU A 74 7.87 4.28 -0.25
N PHE A 75 7.06 5.28 -0.59
CA PHE A 75 7.53 6.49 -1.23
C PHE A 75 7.93 7.52 -0.16
N GLN A 76 9.23 7.69 0.04
CA GLN A 76 9.77 8.68 0.98
C GLN A 76 9.72 10.09 0.40
N CYS A 77 8.53 10.68 0.30
CA CYS A 77 8.36 12.09 -0.10
C CYS A 77 8.68 13.05 1.05
N MET A 78 9.94 13.05 1.52
CA MET A 78 10.54 14.20 2.23
C MET A 78 12.08 14.24 2.13
N TYR A 79 12.71 13.29 1.43
CA TYR A 79 14.17 13.20 1.26
C TYR A 79 14.62 12.79 -0.15
N ALA A 80 13.89 13.18 -1.21
CA ALA A 80 14.27 12.83 -2.59
C ALA A 80 15.56 13.51 -3.12
N ILE A 81 16.43 14.09 -2.27
CA ILE A 81 17.74 14.65 -2.66
C ILE A 81 18.79 14.33 -1.58
N VAL A 82 19.10 13.06 -1.37
CA VAL A 82 20.43 12.56 -1.02
C VAL A 82 20.38 11.04 -1.26
N ASP A 83 21.44 10.49 -1.83
CA ASP A 83 21.65 9.05 -2.06
C ASP A 83 20.95 8.45 -3.30
N ALA A 84 20.88 9.25 -4.36
CA ALA A 84 21.24 8.73 -5.68
C ALA A 84 22.78 8.75 -5.82
N ALA A 85 23.49 7.85 -5.11
CA ALA A 85 24.88 7.52 -5.37
C ALA A 85 25.31 6.27 -4.59
N TYR A 86 25.92 5.33 -5.34
CA TYR A 86 26.56 4.05 -4.98
C TYR A 86 25.68 2.80 -4.97
#